data_AF-A0A9Q3IL16-F1
#
_entry.id   AF-A0A9Q3IL16-F1
#
_cell.length_a   1.000
_cell.length_b   1.000
_cell.length_c   1.000
_cell.angle_alpha   90.00
_cell.angle_beta   90.00
_cell.angle_gamma   90.00
#
_symmetry.space_group_name_H-M   'P 1'
#
loop_
_entity.id
_entity.type
_entity.pdbx_description
1 polymer ?
#
loop_
_entity_poly.entity_id
_entity_poly.type
_entity_poly.pdbx_seq_one_letter_code
_entity_poly.pdbx_strand_id
1 'polypeptide(L)'
;MDTAILIRKRVISHTGLFKDIISDRDPKFTSILTTNLNILLGTKLSFSTPYHPQTDGLAERMVQTLEDIIRRSCAYGLDFKYSDGVTHNWYILIPALDIA
;
A
#
# COMPACT_ATOMS: atom_id res chain seq x y z
N MET A 1 -12.58 -9.35 7.45
CA MET A 1 -13.43 -9.36 6.24
C MET A 1 -13.41 -7.97 5.57
N ASP A 2 -13.38 -6.89 6.36
CA ASP A 2 -13.35 -5.51 5.87
C ASP A 2 -12.13 -5.15 5.02
N THR A 3 -10.95 -5.69 5.35
CA THR A 3 -9.71 -5.48 4.59
C THR A 3 -9.81 -6.00 3.15
N ALA A 4 -10.39 -7.19 2.95
CA ALA A 4 -10.59 -7.77 1.62
C ALA A 4 -11.57 -6.93 0.78
N ILE A 5 -12.64 -6.41 1.40
CA ILE A 5 -13.60 -5.51 0.74
C ILE A 5 -12.90 -4.21 0.33
N LEU A 6 -12.05 -3.66 1.20
CA LEU A 6 -11.32 -2.44 0.93
C LEU A 6 -10.34 -2.61 -0.25
N ILE A 7 -9.55 -3.69 -0.25
CA ILE A 7 -8.61 -4.02 -1.34
C ILE A 7 -9.36 -4.16 -2.65
N ARG A 8 -10.48 -4.89 -2.68
CA ARG A 8 -11.29 -5.03 -3.88
C ARG A 8 -11.83 -3.68 -4.38
N LYS A 9 -12.36 -2.85 -3.48
CA LYS A 9 -13.00 -1.57 -3.82
C LYS A 9 -12.02 -0.47 -4.23
N ARG A 10 -10.78 -0.50 -3.74
CA ARG A 10 -9.82 0.60 -3.90
C ARG A 10 -8.58 0.27 -4.70
N VAL A 11 -8.17 -0.99 -4.71
CA VAL A 11 -6.98 -1.41 -5.43
C VAL A 11 -7.42 -2.08 -6.72
N ILE A 12 -8.10 -3.23 -6.62
CA ILE A 12 -8.46 -4.05 -7.78
C ILE A 12 -9.42 -3.32 -8.75
N SER A 13 -10.30 -2.47 -8.25
CA SER A 13 -11.20 -1.67 -9.10
C SER A 13 -10.44 -0.65 -9.98
N HIS A 14 -9.32 -0.11 -9.49
CA HIS A 14 -8.53 0.90 -10.18
C HIS A 14 -7.43 0.28 -11.04
N THR A 15 -6.79 -0.79 -10.57
CA THR A 15 -5.63 -1.42 -11.23
C THR A 15 -6.00 -2.67 -12.03
N GLY A 16 -7.20 -3.22 -11.82
CA GLY A 16 -7.54 -4.58 -12.23
C GLY A 16 -6.90 -5.64 -11.33
N LEU A 17 -7.04 -6.91 -11.72
CA LEU A 17 -6.35 -8.02 -11.06
C LEU A 17 -4.88 -8.04 -11.46
N PHE A 18 -4.01 -8.19 -10.46
CA PHE A 18 -2.58 -8.33 -10.68
C PHE A 18 -2.28 -9.71 -11.29
N LYS A 19 -1.38 -9.73 -12.28
CA LYS A 19 -0.85 -10.99 -12.82
C LYS A 19 0.17 -11.61 -11.87
N ASP A 20 1.11 -10.80 -11.43
CA ASP A 20 2.16 -11.17 -10.49
C ASP A 20 2.20 -10.15 -9.34
N ILE A 21 2.32 -10.63 -8.10
CA ILE A 21 2.57 -9.82 -6.91
C ILE A 21 3.90 -10.28 -6.32
N ILE A 22 4.80 -9.33 -6.09
CA ILE A 22 6.04 -9.56 -5.36
C ILE A 22 5.86 -9.00 -3.96
N SER A 23 6.03 -9.84 -2.95
CA SER A 23 5.93 -9.44 -1.55
C SER A 23 7.13 -9.95 -0.76
N ASP A 24 7.37 -9.35 0.40
CA ASP A 24 8.25 -9.92 1.41
C ASP A 24 7.69 -11.25 1.97
N ARG A 25 8.46 -11.88 2.86
CA ARG A 25 8.07 -13.13 3.52
C ARG A 25 7.26 -12.91 4.81
N ASP A 26 6.56 -11.78 4.95
CA ASP A 26 5.71 -11.55 6.12
C ASP A 26 4.65 -12.69 6.23
N PRO A 27 4.38 -13.20 7.45
CA PRO A 27 3.34 -14.21 7.71
C PRO A 27 1.98 -13.93 7.06
N LYS A 28 1.62 -12.66 6.87
CA LYS A 28 0.37 -12.25 6.22
C LYS A 28 0.33 -12.67 4.75
N PHE A 29 1.46 -12.61 4.04
CA PHE A 29 1.56 -12.99 2.63
C PHE A 29 1.90 -14.47 2.44
N THR A 30 2.61 -15.07 3.40
CA THR A 30 2.92 -16.52 3.40
C THR A 30 1.82 -17.40 3.99
N SER A 31 0.75 -16.79 4.56
CA SER A 31 -0.37 -17.55 5.11
C SER A 31 -1.07 -18.42 4.06
N ILE A 32 -1.64 -19.53 4.53
CA ILE A 32 -2.44 -20.45 3.70
C ILE A 32 -3.61 -19.71 3.05
N LEU A 33 -4.26 -18.81 3.81
CA LEU A 33 -5.38 -18.02 3.32
C LEU A 33 -4.96 -17.13 2.15
N THR A 34 -3.87 -16.39 2.28
CA THR A 34 -3.39 -15.49 1.23
C THR A 34 -2.89 -16.27 0.01
N THR A 35 -2.21 -17.39 0.23
CA THR A 35 -1.75 -18.26 -0.86
C THR A 35 -2.94 -18.81 -1.67
N ASN A 36 -3.94 -19.39 -0.99
CA ASN A 36 -5.12 -19.95 -1.64
C ASN A 36 -5.97 -18.87 -2.34
N LEU A 37 -6.08 -17.68 -1.73
CA LEU A 37 -6.78 -16.55 -2.34
C LEU A 37 -6.12 -16.12 -3.66
N ASN A 38 -4.79 -16.02 -3.70
CA ASN A 38 -4.07 -15.64 -4.91
C ASN A 38 -4.21 -16.71 -6.01
N ILE A 39 -4.18 -18.00 -5.65
CA ILE A 39 -4.45 -19.10 -6.59
C ILE A 39 -5.85 -18.96 -7.21
N LEU A 40 -6.88 -18.69 -6.39
CA LEU A 40 -8.26 -18.51 -6.88
C LEU A 40 -8.42 -17.27 -7.77
N LEU A 41 -7.66 -16.20 -7.49
CA LEU A 41 -7.67 -14.98 -8.29
C LEU A 41 -6.83 -15.10 -9.58
N GLY A 42 -6.07 -16.19 -9.75
CA GLY A 42 -5.14 -16.36 -10.88
C GLY A 42 -3.91 -15.46 -10.80
N THR A 43 -3.60 -14.94 -9.60
CA THR A 43 -2.46 -14.07 -9.35
C THR A 43 -1.29 -14.89 -8.83
N LYS A 44 -0.12 -14.73 -9.43
CA LYS A 44 1.12 -15.38 -8.97
C LYS A 44 1.75 -14.56 -7.85
N LEU A 45 1.77 -15.13 -6.65
CA LEU A 45 2.48 -14.54 -5.51
C LEU A 45 3.93 -15.03 -5.51
N SER A 46 4.89 -14.11 -5.63
CA SER A 46 6.33 -14.36 -5.57
C SER A 46 6.93 -13.66 -4.36
N PHE A 47 7.90 -14.29 -3.70
CA PHE A 47 8.51 -13.73 -2.49
C PHE A 47 9.90 -13.17 -2.77
N SER A 48 10.16 -11.93 -2.31
CA SER A 48 11.51 -11.35 -2.32
C SER A 48 12.43 -12.19 -1.42
N THR A 49 13.70 -12.32 -1.80
CA THR A 49 14.70 -12.90 -0.89
C THR A 49 15.17 -11.81 0.08
N PRO A 50 15.57 -12.18 1.31
CA PRO A 50 16.29 -11.25 2.17
C PRO A 50 17.47 -10.66 1.38
N TYR A 51 17.64 -9.33 1.41
CA TYR A 51 18.68 -8.59 0.66
C TYR A 51 18.51 -8.55 -0.87
N HIS A 52 17.28 -8.41 -1.39
CA HIS A 52 17.03 -8.10 -2.81
C HIS A 52 16.58 -6.63 -3.04
N PRO A 53 17.49 -5.65 -2.95
CA PRO A 53 17.18 -4.23 -3.15
C PRO A 53 16.69 -3.89 -4.57
N GLN A 54 16.81 -4.81 -5.53
CA GLN A 54 16.24 -4.64 -6.87
C GLN A 54 14.74 -4.94 -6.92
N THR A 55 14.26 -5.90 -6.13
CA THR A 55 12.86 -6.36 -6.22
C THR A 55 11.97 -5.69 -5.18
N ASP A 56 12.47 -5.58 -3.93
CA ASP A 56 11.74 -4.93 -2.84
C ASP A 56 12.05 -3.43 -2.75
N GLY A 57 13.23 -3.02 -3.23
CA GLY A 57 13.70 -1.65 -3.06
C GLY A 57 12.85 -0.60 -3.77
N LEU A 58 12.04 -0.96 -4.77
CA LEU A 58 11.06 -0.02 -5.33
C LEU A 58 9.90 0.25 -4.37
N ALA A 59 9.34 -0.81 -3.76
CA ALA A 59 8.29 -0.66 -2.77
C ALA A 59 8.82 0.05 -1.51
N GLU A 60 10.01 -0.34 -1.03
CA GLU A 60 10.67 0.32 0.11
C GLU A 60 10.95 1.80 -0.17
N ARG A 61 11.49 2.16 -1.35
CA ARG A 61 11.72 3.57 -1.71
C ARG A 61 10.43 4.36 -1.81
N MET A 62 9.36 3.75 -2.34
CA MET A 62 8.05 4.41 -2.40
C MET A 62 7.50 4.67 -1.00
N VAL A 63 7.60 3.69 -0.08
CA VAL A 63 7.22 3.85 1.33
C VAL A 63 8.05 4.95 2.00
N GLN A 64 9.37 4.97 1.81
CA GLN A 64 10.24 6.02 2.36
C GLN A 64 9.87 7.41 1.83
N THR A 65 9.60 7.52 0.53
CA THR A 65 9.18 8.79 -0.09
C THR A 65 7.83 9.26 0.48
N LEU A 66 6.88 8.35 0.62
CA LEU A 66 5.59 8.60 1.26
C LEU A 66 5.75 9.08 2.70
N GLU A 67 6.56 8.39 3.51
CA GLU A 67 6.83 8.76 4.89
C GLU A 67 7.46 10.16 5.00
N ASP A 68 8.42 10.48 4.12
CA ASP A 68 9.08 11.77 4.11
C ASP A 68 8.12 12.91 3.74
N ILE A 69 7.25 12.70 2.76
CA ILE A 69 6.25 13.70 2.38
C ILE A 69 5.25 13.92 3.53
N ILE A 70 4.79 12.84 4.19
CA ILE A 70 3.90 12.94 5.35
C ILE A 70 4.60 13.69 6.48
N ARG A 71 5.86 13.34 6.79
CA ARG A 71 6.66 13.97 7.84
C ARG A 71 6.84 15.46 7.59
N ARG A 72 7.16 15.85 6.34
CA ARG A 72 7.28 17.25 5.93
C ARG A 72 5.94 17.97 6.06
N SER A 73 4.85 17.37 5.57
CA SER A 73 3.51 17.96 5.63
C SER A 73 3.08 18.27 7.06
N CYS A 74 3.31 17.32 7.99
CA CYS A 74 3.05 17.53 9.42
C CYS A 74 3.98 18.59 10.04
N ALA A 75 5.26 18.64 9.66
CA ALA A 75 6.24 19.59 10.21
C ALA A 75 6.01 21.05 9.75
N TYR A 76 5.54 21.25 8.51
CA TYR A 76 5.19 22.58 7.99
C TYR A 76 3.85 23.11 8.51
N GLY A 77 3.19 22.39 9.43
CA GLY A 77 1.93 22.81 10.01
C GLY A 77 0.80 22.87 8.99
N LEU A 78 0.84 22.04 7.94
CA LEU A 78 -0.32 21.80 7.09
C LEU A 78 -1.39 21.11 7.95
N ASP A 79 -2.16 21.93 8.65
CA ASP A 79 -3.37 21.54 9.35
C ASP A 79 -4.41 21.20 8.26
N PHE A 80 -4.50 19.92 7.89
CA PHE A 80 -5.63 19.41 7.11
C PHE A 80 -6.87 19.36 8.02
N LYS A 81 -7.32 20.52 8.48
CA LYS A 81 -8.53 20.68 9.29
C LYS A 81 -9.73 20.72 8.35
N TYR A 82 -10.55 19.68 8.43
CA TYR A 82 -11.94 19.78 7.95
C TYR A 82 -12.80 20.44 9.05
N SER A 83 -14.05 20.78 8.72
CA SER A 83 -15.01 21.43 9.63
C SER A 83 -15.36 20.61 10.89
N ASP A 84 -14.89 19.37 11.00
CA ASP A 84 -15.09 18.46 12.13
C ASP A 84 -13.86 18.33 13.06
N GLY A 85 -12.74 18.99 12.73
CA GLY A 85 -11.59 19.13 13.62
C GLY A 85 -10.66 17.92 13.76
N VAL A 86 -10.77 16.89 12.91
CA VAL A 86 -9.93 15.68 13.01
C VAL A 86 -8.90 15.55 11.88
N THR A 87 -7.62 15.72 12.21
CA THR A 87 -6.47 15.63 11.31
C THR A 87 -5.97 14.19 11.14
N HIS A 88 -6.77 13.27 10.62
CA HIS A 88 -6.32 11.86 10.41
C HIS A 88 -6.75 11.22 9.09
N ASN A 89 -7.22 12.01 8.12
CA ASN A 89 -7.78 11.44 6.90
C ASN A 89 -6.71 11.22 5.82
N TRP A 90 -6.08 10.04 5.82
CA TRP A 90 -5.12 9.56 4.81
C TRP A 90 -5.65 9.67 3.36
N TYR A 91 -6.97 9.79 3.19
CA TYR A 91 -7.65 9.96 1.90
C TYR A 91 -7.37 11.32 1.23
N ILE A 92 -6.99 12.36 1.99
CA ILE A 92 -6.62 13.68 1.42
C ILE A 92 -5.11 13.75 1.16
N LEU A 93 -4.30 13.07 1.98
CA LEU A 93 -2.84 13.03 1.82
C LEU A 93 -2.42 12.25 0.58
N ILE A 94 -3.13 11.17 0.22
CA ILE A 94 -2.78 10.33 -0.93
C ILE A 94 -2.93 11.08 -2.27
N PRO A 95 -4.04 11.79 -2.57
CA PRO A 95 -4.16 12.60 -3.78
C PRO A 95 -3.21 13.80 -3.82
N ALA A 96 -2.90 14.42 -2.67
CA ALA A 96 -1.93 15.52 -2.60
C ALA A 96 -0.51 15.07 -2.95
N LEU A 97 -0.21 13.78 -2.75
CA LEU A 97 1.05 13.15 -3.11
C LEU A 97 1.19 12.84 -4.60
N ASP A 98 0.05 12.70 -5.30
CA ASP A 98 -0.03 12.40 -6.74
C ASP A 98 0.27 13.64 -7.62
N ILE A 99 0.41 14.82 -6.99
CA ILE A 99 0.64 16.13 -7.64
C ILE A 99 2.09 16.63 -7.44
N ALA A 100 2.93 15.88 -6.71
CA ALA A 100 4.34 16.21 -6.46
C ALA A 100 5.29 15.53 -7.46
#